data_AF-A0A8J5HL24-F1
#
_entry.id   AF-A0A8J5HL24-F1
#
_cell.length_a   1.000
_cell.length_b   1.000
_cell.length_c   1.000
_cell.angle_alpha   90.00
_cell.angle_beta   90.00
_cell.angle_gamma   90.00
#
_symmetry.space_group_name_H-M   'P 1'
#
loop_
_entity.id
_entity.type
_entity.pdbx_description
1 polymer ?
#
loop_
_entity_poly.entity_id
_entity_poly.type
_entity_poly.pdbx_seq_one_letter_code
_entity_poly.pdbx_strand_id
1 'polypeptide(L)'
;MSYIAPNLSTIIGSAVAAKLMGIAGCLSSLGKMPACNVQLLGAKKKALAGFSTATSQFRVGYLEQAEIFQSTPPLRTHACRLLASKSTLAARVDSTRGDPTGKAGRNLQDEILKKIEKWKEPPPAKQPKPLPVPDSEPKKKRGGRRLRKMKERYAMTDMMKLANRMQFGVPEESSLGNLAGIYYEQSQLDMAILHYKQAINCDSTFIEAYNNLTAANGLVNRGNTFKEIGRVTEAIQDYIRAVNIKPTMPEAHANLASAYKDR
;
A
#
# COMPACT_ATOMS: atom_id res chain seq x y z
N MET A 1 -30.32 31.50 -28.79
CA MET A 1 -30.35 30.04 -28.53
C MET A 1 -31.55 29.55 -27.74
N SER A 2 -32.18 30.42 -26.93
CA SER A 2 -33.42 30.13 -26.21
C SER A 2 -34.57 29.62 -27.08
N TYR A 3 -34.68 30.06 -28.34
CA TYR A 3 -35.72 29.58 -29.27
C TYR A 3 -35.44 28.19 -29.85
N ILE A 4 -34.16 27.86 -30.10
CA ILE A 4 -33.75 26.61 -30.78
C ILE A 4 -33.54 25.48 -29.78
N ALA A 5 -32.94 25.79 -28.63
CA ALA A 5 -32.61 24.82 -27.58
C ALA A 5 -32.85 25.46 -26.20
N PRO A 6 -34.13 25.63 -25.79
CA PRO A 6 -34.49 26.28 -24.53
C PRO A 6 -33.95 25.51 -23.33
N ASN A 7 -34.10 24.18 -23.28
CA ASN A 7 -33.71 23.38 -22.11
C ASN A 7 -32.20 23.25 -21.97
N LEU A 8 -31.47 23.14 -23.08
CA LEU A 8 -30.00 23.13 -23.05
C LEU A 8 -29.46 24.49 -22.59
N SER A 9 -30.04 25.59 -23.11
CA SER A 9 -29.60 26.94 -22.77
C SER A 9 -29.81 27.29 -21.30
N THR A 10 -30.86 26.78 -20.65
CA THR A 10 -31.08 27.01 -19.21
C THR A 10 -30.03 26.35 -18.34
N ILE A 11 -29.46 25.21 -18.75
CA ILE A 11 -28.50 24.47 -17.93
C ILE A 11 -27.08 25.06 -18.04
N ILE A 12 -26.60 25.28 -19.27
CA ILE A 12 -25.19 25.64 -19.53
C ILE A 12 -24.99 27.09 -20.00
N GLY A 13 -26.08 27.82 -20.23
CA GLY A 13 -26.06 29.15 -20.83
C GLY A 13 -26.10 29.13 -22.36
N SER A 14 -26.64 30.20 -22.94
CA SER A 14 -26.84 30.33 -24.39
C SER A 14 -25.53 30.30 -25.18
N ALA A 15 -24.48 30.93 -24.67
CA ALA A 15 -23.17 30.99 -25.33
C ALA A 15 -22.48 29.63 -25.42
N VAL A 16 -22.50 28.85 -24.32
CA VAL A 16 -21.90 27.50 -24.29
C VAL A 16 -22.73 26.53 -25.11
N ALA A 17 -24.06 26.61 -25.05
CA ALA A 17 -24.96 25.81 -25.87
C ALA A 17 -24.71 26.02 -27.36
N ALA A 18 -24.54 27.27 -27.81
CA ALA A 18 -24.21 27.59 -29.20
C ALA A 18 -22.87 26.96 -29.63
N LYS A 19 -21.83 27.03 -28.79
CA LYS A 19 -20.52 26.41 -29.08
C LYS A 19 -20.59 24.88 -29.20
N LEU A 20 -21.34 24.23 -28.31
CA LEU A 20 -21.54 22.77 -28.36
C LEU A 20 -22.29 22.34 -29.62
N MET A 21 -23.36 23.05 -29.97
CA MET A 21 -24.10 22.79 -31.21
C MET A 21 -23.26 23.08 -32.46
N GLY A 22 -22.44 24.13 -32.45
CA GLY A 22 -21.55 24.47 -33.55
C GLY A 22 -20.56 23.34 -33.87
N ILE A 23 -19.94 22.73 -32.84
CA ILE A 23 -19.04 21.57 -33.06
C ILE A 23 -19.81 20.30 -33.40
N ALA A 24 -20.95 20.06 -32.76
CA ALA A 24 -21.76 18.87 -33.06
C ALA A 24 -22.40 18.94 -34.45
N GLY A 25 -22.50 20.13 -35.05
CA GLY A 25 -23.13 20.42 -36.33
C GLY A 25 -24.60 20.81 -36.19
N CYS A 26 -25.40 20.03 -35.47
CA CYS A 26 -26.80 20.34 -35.21
C CYS A 26 -27.29 19.82 -33.86
N LEU A 27 -28.52 20.19 -33.48
CA LEU A 27 -29.13 19.74 -32.25
C LEU A 27 -29.42 18.22 -32.26
N SER A 28 -29.83 17.69 -33.41
CA SER A 28 -30.14 16.26 -33.57
C SER A 28 -28.90 15.37 -33.46
N SER A 29 -27.75 15.83 -33.98
CA SER A 29 -26.48 15.10 -33.80
C SER A 29 -26.03 15.17 -32.35
N LEU A 30 -26.12 16.34 -31.70
CA LEU A 30 -25.81 16.51 -30.28
C LEU A 30 -26.66 15.62 -29.38
N GLY A 31 -27.96 15.47 -29.68
CA GLY A 31 -28.86 14.56 -28.95
C GLY A 31 -28.49 13.08 -29.11
N LYS A 32 -27.98 12.67 -30.28
CA LYS A 32 -27.50 11.30 -30.54
C LYS A 32 -26.17 11.00 -29.85
N MET A 33 -25.36 12.01 -29.54
CA MET A 33 -24.08 11.81 -28.86
C MET A 33 -24.27 11.25 -27.43
N PRO A 34 -23.39 10.34 -26.97
CA PRO A 34 -23.37 9.94 -25.58
C PRO A 34 -22.74 11.04 -24.71
N ALA A 35 -23.14 11.10 -23.44
CA ALA A 35 -22.71 12.14 -22.51
C ALA A 35 -21.18 12.23 -22.33
N CYS A 36 -20.48 11.08 -22.40
CA CYS A 36 -19.02 11.04 -22.32
C CYS A 36 -18.34 11.77 -23.49
N ASN A 37 -18.94 11.79 -24.68
CA ASN A 37 -18.41 12.51 -25.84
C ASN A 37 -18.75 13.99 -25.75
N VAL A 38 -19.96 14.34 -25.28
CA VAL A 38 -20.37 15.74 -25.04
C VAL A 38 -19.44 16.41 -24.03
N GLN A 39 -18.98 15.68 -23.01
CA GLN A 39 -18.00 16.16 -22.04
C GLN A 39 -16.69 16.66 -22.69
N LEU A 40 -16.28 16.04 -23.80
CA LEU A 40 -15.01 16.30 -24.48
C LEU A 40 -15.12 17.31 -25.62
N LEU A 41 -16.32 17.81 -25.93
CA LEU A 41 -16.53 18.76 -27.03
C LEU A 41 -15.80 20.08 -26.76
N GLY A 42 -14.92 20.47 -27.68
CA GLY A 42 -14.09 21.68 -27.54
C GLY A 42 -12.81 21.48 -26.73
N ALA A 43 -12.50 20.25 -26.30
CA ALA A 43 -11.23 19.95 -25.64
C ALA A 43 -10.06 20.09 -26.63
N LYS A 44 -9.09 20.95 -26.30
CA LYS A 44 -7.85 21.08 -27.08
C LYS A 44 -6.95 19.87 -26.83
N LYS A 45 -6.48 19.21 -27.90
CA LYS A 45 -5.44 18.20 -27.81
C LYS A 45 -4.15 18.88 -27.32
N LYS A 46 -3.72 18.60 -26.10
CA LYS A 46 -2.40 19.01 -25.62
C LYS A 46 -1.39 17.96 -26.06
N ALA A 47 -0.42 18.35 -26.88
CA ALA A 47 0.75 17.53 -27.15
C ALA A 47 1.54 17.41 -25.83
N LEU A 48 1.68 16.18 -25.33
CA LEU A 48 2.35 15.91 -24.07
C LEU A 48 3.86 16.05 -24.28
N ALA A 49 4.39 17.27 -24.15
CA ALA A 49 5.82 17.58 -24.25
C ALA A 49 6.62 17.10 -23.00
N GLY A 50 6.38 15.87 -22.54
CA GLY A 50 7.17 15.23 -21.49
C GLY A 50 6.89 15.65 -20.04
N PHE A 51 6.00 16.60 -19.76
CA PHE A 51 5.67 17.01 -18.40
C PHE A 51 4.61 16.12 -17.72
N SER A 52 4.75 15.88 -16.41
CA SER A 52 3.82 15.06 -15.62
C SER A 52 2.38 15.60 -15.68
N THR A 53 1.42 14.68 -15.81
CA THR A 53 -0.02 14.95 -15.92
C THR A 53 -0.67 15.47 -14.63
N ALA A 54 0.09 15.58 -13.52
CA ALA A 54 -0.39 15.93 -12.19
C ALA A 54 -1.08 17.31 -12.12
N THR A 55 -0.64 18.27 -12.94
CA THR A 55 -1.20 19.64 -12.99
C THR A 55 -2.11 19.86 -14.20
N SER A 56 -2.27 18.86 -15.07
CA SER A 56 -3.08 19.01 -16.28
C SER A 56 -4.58 18.94 -15.92
N GLN A 57 -5.31 20.02 -16.21
CA GLN A 57 -6.76 20.05 -16.08
C GLN A 57 -7.40 18.93 -16.92
N PHE A 58 -8.16 18.08 -16.25
CA PHE A 58 -8.62 16.82 -16.80
C PHE A 58 -9.71 17.03 -17.86
N ARG A 59 -9.38 16.84 -19.15
CA ARG A 59 -10.33 16.58 -20.25
C ARG A 59 -11.58 17.48 -20.26
N VAL A 60 -11.40 18.81 -20.16
CA VAL A 60 -12.52 19.74 -20.08
C VAL A 60 -12.77 20.39 -21.44
N GLY A 61 -13.99 20.23 -21.94
CA GLY A 61 -14.48 20.90 -23.14
C GLY A 61 -15.13 22.25 -22.84
N TYR A 62 -16.02 22.72 -23.73
CA TYR A 62 -16.73 23.98 -23.56
C TYR A 62 -17.62 24.05 -22.32
N LEU A 63 -18.01 22.90 -21.76
CA LEU A 63 -18.76 22.83 -20.50
C LEU A 63 -18.04 23.49 -19.31
N GLU A 64 -16.72 23.69 -19.40
CA GLU A 64 -15.97 24.46 -18.39
C GLU A 64 -16.48 25.90 -18.27
N GLN A 65 -16.90 26.49 -19.39
CA GLN A 65 -17.27 27.89 -19.49
C GLN A 65 -18.67 28.15 -18.90
N ALA A 66 -19.40 27.10 -18.53
CA ALA A 66 -20.69 27.23 -17.88
C ALA A 66 -20.53 27.78 -16.45
N GLU A 67 -21.40 28.71 -16.07
CA GLU A 67 -21.38 29.35 -14.75
C GLU A 67 -21.51 28.35 -13.60
N ILE A 68 -22.38 27.33 -13.77
CA ILE A 68 -22.57 26.25 -12.80
C ILE A 68 -21.27 25.47 -12.55
N PHE A 69 -20.43 25.29 -13.58
CA PHE A 69 -19.16 24.61 -13.43
C PHE A 69 -18.14 25.48 -12.67
N GLN A 70 -18.04 26.76 -13.04
CA GLN A 70 -17.09 27.68 -12.42
C GLN A 70 -17.37 27.92 -10.93
N SER A 71 -18.64 27.87 -10.51
CA SER A 71 -19.05 27.97 -9.10
C SER A 71 -18.70 26.73 -8.23
N THR A 72 -18.06 25.69 -8.80
CA THR A 72 -17.72 24.44 -8.09
C THR A 72 -16.22 24.09 -8.07
N PRO A 73 -15.40 24.71 -7.19
CA PRO A 73 -13.95 24.51 -7.20
C PRO A 73 -13.42 23.10 -6.80
N PRO A 74 -13.89 22.44 -5.72
CA PRO A 74 -13.22 21.23 -5.23
C PRO A 74 -13.58 19.93 -5.98
N LEU A 75 -14.66 19.91 -6.79
CA LEU A 75 -15.24 18.67 -7.36
C LEU A 75 -15.54 18.76 -8.85
N ARG A 76 -14.65 19.43 -9.60
CA ARG A 76 -14.79 19.70 -11.03
C ARG A 76 -15.03 18.46 -11.89
N THR A 77 -14.38 17.33 -11.59
CA THR A 77 -14.54 16.12 -12.42
C THR A 77 -15.93 15.49 -12.31
N HIS A 78 -16.52 15.53 -11.11
CA HIS A 78 -17.88 15.05 -10.86
C HIS A 78 -18.91 16.02 -11.43
N ALA A 79 -18.70 17.33 -11.26
CA ALA A 79 -19.53 18.38 -11.83
C ALA A 79 -19.56 18.33 -13.37
N CYS A 80 -18.40 18.17 -14.02
CA CYS A 80 -18.31 18.05 -15.49
C CYS A 80 -19.13 16.88 -16.03
N ARG A 81 -19.00 15.70 -15.41
CA ARG A 81 -19.74 14.49 -15.80
C ARG A 81 -21.25 14.65 -15.61
N LEU A 82 -21.65 15.23 -14.47
CA LEU A 82 -23.06 15.49 -14.19
C LEU A 82 -23.65 16.49 -15.18
N LEU A 83 -22.95 17.61 -15.41
CA LEU A 83 -23.36 18.65 -16.34
C LEU A 83 -23.46 18.11 -17.78
N ALA A 84 -22.48 17.32 -18.23
CA ALA A 84 -22.52 16.68 -19.54
C ALA A 84 -23.74 15.75 -19.68
N SER A 85 -23.99 14.89 -18.69
CA SER A 85 -25.14 13.97 -18.73
C SER A 85 -26.48 14.68 -18.82
N LYS A 86 -26.67 15.75 -18.02
CA LYS A 86 -27.91 16.51 -17.97
C LYS A 86 -28.09 17.41 -19.20
N SER A 87 -26.99 17.94 -19.72
CA SER A 87 -26.97 18.67 -21.00
C SER A 87 -27.33 17.76 -22.18
N THR A 88 -26.84 16.52 -22.22
CA THR A 88 -27.23 15.56 -23.27
C THR A 88 -28.72 15.21 -23.21
N LEU A 89 -29.28 15.04 -22.01
CA LEU A 89 -30.72 14.82 -21.84
C LEU A 89 -31.53 16.03 -22.32
N ALA A 90 -31.13 17.24 -21.92
CA ALA A 90 -31.78 18.46 -22.38
C ALA A 90 -31.70 18.64 -23.91
N ALA A 91 -30.55 18.36 -24.51
CA ALA A 91 -30.38 18.39 -25.96
C ALA A 91 -31.30 17.39 -26.69
N ARG A 92 -31.58 16.22 -26.10
CA ARG A 92 -32.54 15.24 -26.65
C ARG A 92 -33.98 15.74 -26.59
N VAL A 93 -34.36 16.35 -25.47
CA VAL A 93 -35.70 16.96 -25.30
C VAL A 93 -35.90 18.11 -26.28
N ASP A 94 -34.89 18.96 -26.47
CA ASP A 94 -34.93 20.05 -27.44
C ASP A 94 -34.96 19.51 -28.89
N SER A 95 -34.21 18.45 -29.18
CA SER A 95 -34.18 17.84 -30.52
C SER A 95 -35.53 17.26 -30.95
N THR A 96 -36.34 16.78 -30.01
CA THR A 96 -37.71 16.28 -30.30
C THR A 96 -38.77 17.38 -30.18
N ARG A 97 -38.38 18.63 -29.89
CA ARG A 97 -39.27 19.78 -29.62
C ARG A 97 -40.26 19.53 -28.46
N GLY A 98 -39.84 18.76 -27.45
CA GLY A 98 -40.74 18.28 -26.39
C GLY A 98 -41.19 19.33 -25.36
N ASP A 99 -40.40 20.38 -25.11
CA ASP A 99 -40.77 21.44 -24.16
C ASP A 99 -40.19 22.80 -24.57
N PRO A 100 -40.96 23.66 -25.25
CA PRO A 100 -40.52 25.00 -25.67
C PRO A 100 -40.43 26.00 -24.50
N THR A 101 -40.99 25.69 -23.33
CA THR A 101 -41.02 26.61 -22.17
C THR A 101 -39.74 26.60 -21.35
N GLY A 102 -38.91 25.56 -21.52
CA GLY A 102 -37.68 25.37 -20.75
C GLY A 102 -37.88 24.74 -19.36
N LYS A 103 -39.08 24.23 -19.04
CA LYS A 103 -39.39 23.67 -17.72
C LYS A 103 -38.56 22.42 -17.43
N ALA A 104 -38.40 21.53 -18.41
CA ALA A 104 -37.55 20.36 -18.28
C ALA A 104 -36.08 20.74 -17.97
N GLY A 105 -35.57 21.78 -18.61
CA GLY A 105 -34.23 22.32 -18.37
C GLY A 105 -34.04 22.87 -16.96
N ARG A 106 -35.03 23.60 -16.43
CA ARG A 106 -35.01 24.10 -15.03
C ARG A 106 -35.02 22.97 -14.01
N ASN A 107 -35.87 21.95 -14.20
CA ASN A 107 -35.89 20.79 -13.31
C ASN A 107 -34.53 20.07 -13.28
N LEU A 108 -33.90 19.90 -14.45
CA LEU A 108 -32.56 19.30 -14.54
C LEU A 108 -31.49 20.19 -13.89
N GLN A 109 -31.62 21.51 -14.00
CA GLN A 109 -30.73 22.46 -13.34
C GLN A 109 -30.83 22.36 -11.81
N ASP A 110 -32.05 22.28 -11.26
CA ASP A 110 -32.26 22.10 -9.82
C ASP A 110 -31.66 20.79 -9.31
N GLU A 111 -31.79 19.70 -10.07
CA GLU A 111 -31.14 18.42 -9.74
C GLU A 111 -29.61 18.53 -9.73
N ILE A 112 -29.02 19.32 -10.64
CA ILE A 112 -27.58 19.55 -10.68
C ILE A 112 -27.14 20.31 -9.43
N LEU A 113 -27.84 21.39 -9.11
CA LEU A 113 -27.53 22.23 -7.94
C LEU A 113 -27.65 21.44 -6.64
N LYS A 114 -28.74 20.68 -6.44
CA LYS A 114 -28.93 19.82 -5.26
C LYS A 114 -27.80 18.79 -5.09
N LYS A 115 -27.32 18.20 -6.17
CA LYS A 115 -26.20 17.24 -6.11
C LYS A 115 -24.88 17.93 -5.78
N ILE A 116 -24.63 19.10 -6.37
CA ILE A 116 -23.44 19.89 -6.09
C ILE A 116 -23.41 20.32 -4.62
N GLU A 117 -24.54 20.78 -4.09
CA GLU A 117 -24.71 21.17 -2.69
C GLU A 117 -24.46 19.99 -1.76
N LYS A 118 -25.09 18.85 -2.03
CA LYS A 118 -24.86 17.60 -1.29
C LYS A 118 -23.39 17.16 -1.29
N TRP A 119 -22.63 17.42 -2.36
CA TRP A 119 -21.21 17.09 -2.38
C TRP A 119 -20.34 18.07 -1.59
N LYS A 120 -20.83 19.30 -1.34
CA LYS A 120 -20.15 20.28 -0.49
C LYS A 120 -20.37 19.97 0.99
N GLU A 121 -21.43 19.25 1.33
CA GLU A 121 -21.69 18.83 2.71
C GLU A 121 -20.55 17.93 3.23
N PRO A 122 -19.99 18.24 4.42
CA PRO A 122 -19.01 17.36 5.04
C PRO A 122 -19.66 16.02 5.39
N PRO A 123 -18.90 14.90 5.38
CA PRO A 123 -19.44 13.62 5.82
C PRO A 123 -19.91 13.73 7.28
N PRO A 124 -21.02 13.07 7.65
CA PRO A 124 -21.49 13.08 9.03
C PRO A 124 -20.43 12.51 9.97
N ALA A 125 -20.40 13.01 11.20
CA ALA A 125 -19.47 12.54 12.22
C ALA A 125 -19.62 11.02 12.41
N LYS A 126 -18.50 10.29 12.29
CA LYS A 126 -18.48 8.83 12.50
C LYS A 126 -18.72 8.56 13.97
N GLN A 127 -19.89 8.01 14.29
CA GLN A 127 -20.15 7.50 15.65
C GLN A 127 -19.26 6.29 15.91
N PRO A 128 -18.69 6.14 17.12
CA PRO A 128 -17.91 4.97 17.48
C PRO A 128 -18.81 3.74 17.38
N LYS A 129 -18.41 2.78 16.52
CA LYS A 129 -19.13 1.51 16.43
C LYS A 129 -18.81 0.69 17.69
N PRO A 130 -19.81 0.21 18.44
CA PRO A 130 -19.55 -0.65 19.58
C PRO A 130 -18.82 -1.91 19.12
N LEU A 131 -17.95 -2.43 19.98
CA LEU A 131 -17.29 -3.71 19.72
C LEU A 131 -18.36 -4.81 19.59
N PRO A 132 -18.12 -5.82 18.74
CA PRO A 132 -18.97 -7.01 18.75
C PRO A 132 -18.90 -7.66 20.13
N VAL A 133 -20.02 -8.22 20.58
CA VAL A 133 -20.08 -9.01 21.82
C VAL A 133 -19.03 -10.12 21.72
N PRO A 134 -18.17 -10.32 22.75
CA PRO A 134 -17.25 -11.44 22.79
C PRO A 134 -18.01 -12.75 22.67
N ASP A 135 -17.93 -13.38 21.50
CA ASP A 135 -18.61 -14.62 21.20
C ASP A 135 -17.66 -15.81 21.43
N SER A 136 -18.08 -16.77 22.24
CA SER A 136 -17.36 -18.02 22.51
C SER A 136 -17.74 -19.14 21.55
N GLU A 137 -18.67 -18.90 20.62
CA GLU A 137 -19.15 -19.94 19.71
C GLU A 137 -18.03 -20.48 18.80
N PRO A 138 -17.95 -21.82 18.62
CA PRO A 138 -16.98 -22.42 17.72
C PRO A 138 -17.28 -22.03 16.28
N LYS A 139 -16.29 -21.44 15.60
CA LYS A 139 -16.42 -21.07 14.18
C LYS A 139 -16.64 -22.30 13.29
N LYS A 140 -17.52 -22.16 12.29
CA LYS A 140 -17.79 -23.20 11.29
C LYS A 140 -16.51 -23.66 10.59
N LYS A 141 -16.19 -24.95 10.67
CA LYS A 141 -15.04 -25.56 9.98
C LYS A 141 -15.34 -25.65 8.49
N ARG A 142 -14.42 -25.14 7.67
CA ARG A 142 -14.48 -25.23 6.20
C ARG A 142 -13.15 -25.81 5.69
N GLY A 143 -13.21 -26.53 4.57
CA GLY A 143 -12.04 -27.09 3.87
C GLY A 143 -11.70 -26.33 2.58
N GLY A 144 -10.80 -26.89 1.77
CA GLY A 144 -10.49 -26.43 0.40
C GLY A 144 -9.17 -25.66 0.26
N ARG A 145 -8.62 -25.64 -0.96
CA ARG A 145 -7.29 -25.10 -1.29
C ARG A 145 -7.13 -23.62 -0.92
N ARG A 146 -8.12 -22.77 -1.23
CA ARG A 146 -8.08 -21.32 -0.94
C ARG A 146 -8.05 -21.04 0.57
N LEU A 147 -8.88 -21.75 1.33
CA LEU A 147 -8.96 -21.56 2.77
C LEU A 147 -7.73 -22.14 3.49
N ARG A 148 -7.20 -23.28 3.01
CA ARG A 148 -5.95 -23.85 3.52
C ARG A 148 -4.79 -22.87 3.33
N LYS A 149 -4.64 -22.30 2.12
CA LYS A 149 -3.63 -21.26 1.84
C LYS A 149 -3.83 -20.01 2.70
N MET A 150 -5.06 -19.59 2.98
CA MET A 150 -5.32 -18.48 3.91
C MET A 150 -4.88 -18.82 5.33
N LYS A 151 -5.19 -20.02 5.83
CA LYS A 151 -4.80 -20.48 7.16
C LYS A 151 -3.28 -20.64 7.27
N GLU A 152 -2.62 -21.21 6.26
CA GLU A 152 -1.16 -21.35 6.17
C GLU A 152 -0.43 -20.01 6.30
N ARG A 153 -1.01 -18.88 5.83
CA ARG A 153 -0.39 -17.54 5.99
C ARG A 153 -0.30 -17.06 7.44
N TYR A 154 -1.21 -17.50 8.30
CA TYR A 154 -1.28 -17.06 9.71
C TYR A 154 -0.95 -18.18 10.69
N ALA A 155 -0.90 -19.43 10.22
CA ALA A 155 -0.55 -20.57 11.04
C ALA A 155 0.96 -20.58 11.29
N MET A 156 1.34 -21.04 12.48
CA MET A 156 2.72 -21.36 12.77
C MET A 156 3.23 -22.40 11.76
N THR A 157 4.36 -22.09 11.12
CA THR A 157 5.02 -23.01 10.21
C THR A 157 5.51 -24.23 10.98
N ASP A 158 5.74 -25.35 10.29
CA ASP A 158 6.20 -26.56 10.98
C ASP A 158 7.59 -26.36 11.61
N MET A 159 8.45 -25.54 10.99
CA MET A 159 9.72 -25.12 11.60
C MET A 159 9.51 -24.34 12.91
N MET A 160 8.58 -23.38 12.94
CA MET A 160 8.28 -22.64 14.18
C MET A 160 7.67 -23.55 15.26
N LYS A 161 6.85 -24.53 14.86
CA LYS A 161 6.32 -25.52 15.82
C LYS A 161 7.43 -26.39 16.40
N LEU A 162 8.47 -26.68 15.63
CA LEU A 162 9.61 -27.50 16.05
C LEU A 162 10.59 -26.71 16.91
N ALA A 163 10.81 -25.42 16.61
CA ALA A 163 11.55 -24.51 17.50
C ALA A 163 10.88 -24.37 18.87
N ASN A 164 9.55 -24.48 18.94
CA ASN A 164 8.82 -24.49 20.20
C ASN A 164 8.86 -25.86 20.94
N ARG A 165 9.58 -26.86 20.44
CA ARG A 165 9.78 -28.15 21.12
C ARG A 165 11.13 -28.17 21.81
N MET A 166 11.13 -28.40 23.11
CA MET A 166 12.34 -28.53 23.92
C MET A 166 12.62 -30.02 24.19
N GLN A 167 13.87 -30.45 24.06
CA GLN A 167 14.27 -31.82 24.35
C GLN A 167 14.50 -31.98 25.85
N PHE A 168 13.78 -32.92 26.47
CA PHE A 168 13.90 -33.15 27.91
C PHE A 168 15.27 -33.76 28.26
N GLY A 169 15.93 -33.20 29.28
CA GLY A 169 17.22 -33.68 29.79
C GLY A 169 18.44 -33.30 28.95
N VAL A 170 18.26 -32.56 27.85
CA VAL A 170 19.35 -32.02 27.03
C VAL A 170 19.40 -30.50 27.23
N PRO A 171 20.54 -29.92 27.62
CA PRO A 171 20.67 -28.48 27.74
C PRO A 171 20.60 -27.82 26.36
N GLU A 172 19.84 -26.74 26.26
CA GLU A 172 19.67 -25.99 25.00
C GLU A 172 20.94 -25.21 24.64
N GLU A 173 21.17 -24.98 23.33
CA GLU A 173 22.27 -24.16 22.83
C GLU A 173 22.30 -22.78 23.52
N SER A 174 21.16 -22.11 23.66
CA SER A 174 21.07 -20.80 24.32
C SER A 174 21.44 -20.87 25.80
N SER A 175 21.06 -21.94 26.50
CA SER A 175 21.42 -22.14 27.90
C SER A 175 22.91 -22.36 28.10
N LEU A 176 23.55 -23.13 27.23
CA LEU A 176 25.00 -23.38 27.24
C LEU A 176 25.80 -22.14 26.85
N GLY A 177 25.31 -21.36 25.88
CA GLY A 177 25.91 -20.09 25.49
C GLY A 177 25.86 -19.05 26.61
N ASN A 178 24.73 -18.94 27.32
CA ASN A 178 24.60 -18.07 28.48
C ASN A 178 25.51 -18.50 29.64
N LEU A 179 25.60 -19.81 29.89
CA LEU A 179 26.51 -20.37 30.91
C LEU A 179 27.98 -20.08 30.58
N ALA A 180 28.37 -20.20 29.30
CA ALA A 180 29.71 -19.86 28.85
C ALA A 180 30.04 -18.36 29.05
N GLY A 181 29.06 -17.47 28.84
CA GLY A 181 29.19 -16.04 29.15
C GLY A 181 29.45 -15.77 30.63
N ILE A 182 28.74 -16.47 31.52
CA ILE A 182 28.94 -16.35 32.97
C ILE A 182 30.36 -16.80 33.37
N TYR A 183 30.85 -17.92 32.82
CA TYR A 183 32.23 -18.37 33.09
C TYR A 183 33.29 -17.42 32.56
N TYR A 184 33.03 -16.78 31.42
CA TYR A 184 33.89 -15.76 30.85
C TYR A 184 33.99 -14.53 31.76
N GLU A 185 32.85 -14.03 32.27
CA GLU A 185 32.82 -12.93 33.25
C GLU A 185 33.56 -13.29 34.56
N GLN A 186 33.51 -14.55 34.97
CA GLN A 186 34.24 -15.07 36.13
C GLN A 186 35.74 -15.33 35.86
N SER A 187 36.24 -14.98 34.68
CA SER A 187 37.63 -15.26 34.23
C SER A 187 37.99 -16.75 34.22
N GLN A 188 37.00 -17.65 34.23
CA GLN A 188 37.20 -19.09 34.07
C GLN A 188 37.19 -19.45 32.58
N LEU A 189 38.22 -19.00 31.88
CA LEU A 189 38.26 -18.98 30.41
C LEU A 189 38.24 -20.40 29.79
N ASP A 190 38.84 -21.40 30.43
CA ASP A 190 38.82 -22.79 29.95
C ASP A 190 37.41 -23.41 29.99
N MET A 191 36.64 -23.11 31.06
CA MET A 191 35.24 -23.56 31.19
C MET A 191 34.33 -22.83 30.20
N ALA A 192 34.60 -21.54 29.95
CA ALA A 192 33.88 -20.77 28.93
C ALA A 192 34.08 -21.38 27.53
N ILE A 193 35.32 -21.74 27.15
CA ILE A 193 35.61 -22.39 25.86
C ILE A 193 34.88 -23.73 25.73
N LEU A 194 34.87 -24.55 26.80
CA LEU A 194 34.19 -25.84 26.80
C LEU A 194 32.69 -25.68 26.52
N HIS A 195 32.02 -24.78 27.24
CA HIS A 195 30.59 -24.57 27.09
C HIS A 195 30.22 -23.86 25.79
N TYR A 196 31.03 -22.92 25.28
CA TYR A 196 30.84 -22.38 23.93
C TYR A 196 31.00 -23.47 22.86
N LYS A 197 31.95 -24.39 23.02
CA LYS A 197 32.13 -25.54 22.12
C LYS A 197 30.94 -26.49 22.17
N GLN A 198 30.39 -26.76 23.35
CA GLN A 198 29.16 -27.56 23.51
C GLN A 198 27.97 -26.87 22.84
N ALA A 199 27.77 -25.57 23.07
CA ALA A 199 26.70 -24.78 22.45
C ALA A 199 26.74 -24.87 20.92
N ILE A 200 27.91 -24.62 20.31
CA ILE A 200 28.10 -24.68 18.84
C ILE A 200 27.81 -26.09 18.29
N ASN A 201 28.05 -27.14 19.08
CA ASN A 201 27.86 -28.54 18.66
C ASN A 201 26.43 -29.05 18.91
N CYS A 202 25.62 -28.35 19.73
CA CYS A 202 24.29 -28.82 20.13
C CYS A 202 23.26 -28.80 18.99
N ASP A 203 23.45 -28.02 17.92
CA ASP A 203 22.35 -27.78 16.96
C ASP A 203 22.74 -27.82 15.46
N SER A 204 23.35 -28.93 15.02
CA SER A 204 23.70 -29.16 13.61
C SER A 204 22.54 -29.58 12.69
N THR A 205 21.34 -29.93 13.18
CA THR A 205 20.42 -30.75 12.36
C THR A 205 19.04 -30.19 12.04
N PHE A 206 18.69 -28.92 12.35
CA PHE A 206 17.28 -28.54 12.18
C PHE A 206 16.90 -27.15 11.63
N ILE A 207 17.68 -26.07 11.80
CA ILE A 207 17.24 -24.72 11.37
C ILE A 207 18.38 -23.91 10.75
N GLU A 208 18.66 -24.10 9.45
CA GLU A 208 19.79 -23.43 8.79
C GLU A 208 19.83 -21.90 9.01
N ALA A 209 18.70 -21.18 8.90
CA ALA A 209 18.74 -19.72 8.97
C ALA A 209 18.89 -19.12 10.38
N TYR A 210 18.36 -19.77 11.42
CA TYR A 210 18.45 -19.31 12.81
C TYR A 210 19.72 -19.84 13.50
N ASN A 211 20.08 -21.10 13.21
CA ASN A 211 21.29 -21.75 13.74
C ASN A 211 22.56 -21.11 13.19
N ASN A 212 22.52 -20.58 11.96
CA ASN A 212 23.65 -19.81 11.42
C ASN A 212 23.93 -18.52 12.22
N LEU A 213 22.90 -17.90 12.82
CA LEU A 213 23.09 -16.69 13.62
C LEU A 213 23.64 -17.01 15.02
N THR A 214 23.11 -18.05 15.68
CA THR A 214 23.56 -18.46 17.02
C THR A 214 24.96 -19.06 16.99
N ALA A 215 25.26 -19.92 16.01
CA ALA A 215 26.59 -20.50 15.83
C ALA A 215 27.65 -19.45 15.49
N ALA A 216 27.33 -18.45 14.66
CA ALA A 216 28.26 -17.35 14.35
C ALA A 216 28.58 -16.51 15.59
N ASN A 217 27.57 -16.19 16.42
CA ASN A 217 27.79 -15.46 17.68
C ASN A 217 28.59 -16.30 18.69
N GLY A 218 28.30 -17.60 18.81
CA GLY A 218 29.04 -18.53 19.67
C GLY A 218 30.51 -18.65 19.26
N LEU A 219 30.81 -18.66 17.95
CA LEU A 219 32.18 -18.66 17.42
C LEU A 219 32.91 -17.35 17.72
N VAL A 220 32.26 -16.19 17.58
CA VAL A 220 32.87 -14.90 17.95
C VAL A 220 33.17 -14.86 19.46
N ASN A 221 32.23 -15.25 20.30
CA ASN A 221 32.43 -15.24 21.74
C ASN A 221 33.55 -16.20 22.17
N ARG A 222 33.62 -17.40 21.57
CA ARG A 222 34.74 -18.32 21.80
C ARG A 222 36.07 -17.74 21.28
N GLY A 223 36.06 -17.10 20.12
CA GLY A 223 37.23 -16.38 19.59
C GLY A 223 37.73 -15.28 20.53
N ASN A 224 36.83 -14.53 21.16
CA ASN A 224 37.19 -13.52 22.16
C ASN A 224 37.85 -14.18 23.37
N THR A 225 37.29 -15.30 23.87
CA THR A 225 37.90 -16.04 24.99
C THR A 225 39.30 -16.57 24.66
N PHE A 226 39.52 -17.07 23.44
CA PHE A 226 40.85 -17.50 23.00
C PHE A 226 41.84 -16.35 22.89
N LYS A 227 41.38 -15.19 22.44
CA LYS A 227 42.21 -13.99 22.34
C LYS A 227 42.70 -13.54 23.72
N GLU A 228 41.84 -13.59 24.74
CA GLU A 228 42.21 -13.25 26.13
C GLU A 228 43.23 -14.22 26.74
N ILE A 229 43.15 -15.51 26.40
CA ILE A 229 44.16 -16.51 26.82
C ILE A 229 45.48 -16.35 26.03
N GLY A 230 45.52 -15.54 24.98
CA GLY A 230 46.68 -15.36 24.09
C GLY A 230 46.76 -16.39 22.95
N ARG A 231 45.74 -17.23 22.77
CA ARG A 231 45.64 -18.20 21.66
C ARG A 231 45.07 -17.55 20.39
N VAL A 232 45.78 -16.54 19.89
CA VAL A 232 45.33 -15.69 18.77
C VAL A 232 45.08 -16.47 17.48
N THR A 233 45.86 -17.51 17.20
CA THR A 233 45.72 -18.35 16.00
C THR A 233 44.38 -19.08 15.93
N GLU A 234 43.88 -19.56 17.08
CA GLU A 234 42.58 -20.23 17.18
C GLU A 234 41.42 -19.24 17.15
N ALA A 235 41.60 -18.06 17.75
CA ALA A 235 40.65 -16.97 17.65
C ALA A 235 40.40 -16.56 16.18
N ILE A 236 41.46 -16.44 15.38
CA ILE A 236 41.37 -16.14 13.94
C ILE A 236 40.55 -17.21 13.20
N GLN A 237 40.78 -18.50 13.49
CA GLN A 237 40.02 -19.58 12.87
C GLN A 237 38.53 -19.50 13.20
N ASP A 238 38.19 -19.16 14.44
CA ASP A 238 36.80 -18.99 14.88
C ASP A 238 36.13 -17.78 14.23
N TYR A 239 36.82 -16.65 14.13
CA TYR A 239 36.29 -15.48 13.43
C TYR A 239 36.10 -15.72 11.93
N ILE A 240 37.03 -16.41 11.27
CA ILE A 240 36.87 -16.77 9.84
C ILE A 240 35.64 -17.66 9.65
N ARG A 241 35.43 -18.65 10.53
CA ARG A 241 34.21 -19.48 10.48
C ARG A 241 32.96 -18.65 10.71
N ALA A 242 32.97 -17.70 11.64
CA ALA A 242 31.85 -16.81 11.89
C ALA A 242 31.52 -15.91 10.68
N VAL A 243 32.53 -15.37 9.99
CA VAL A 243 32.36 -14.58 8.75
C VAL A 243 31.81 -15.45 7.60
N ASN A 244 32.25 -16.69 7.49
CA ASN A 244 31.74 -17.61 6.45
C ASN A 244 30.26 -17.96 6.68
N ILE A 245 29.83 -18.08 7.92
CA ILE A 245 28.42 -18.34 8.27
C ILE A 245 27.58 -17.06 8.11
N LYS A 246 28.09 -15.90 8.52
CA LYS A 246 27.42 -14.61 8.40
C LYS A 246 28.37 -13.52 7.86
N PRO A 247 28.42 -13.34 6.52
CA PRO A 247 29.34 -12.38 5.90
C PRO A 247 29.10 -10.92 6.30
N THR A 248 27.88 -10.58 6.74
CA THR A 248 27.46 -9.21 7.09
C THR A 248 27.64 -8.87 8.57
N MET A 249 28.34 -9.70 9.37
CA MET A 249 28.50 -9.52 10.81
C MET A 249 29.68 -8.58 11.16
N PRO A 250 29.43 -7.34 11.64
CA PRO A 250 30.50 -6.36 11.84
C PRO A 250 31.48 -6.76 12.96
N GLU A 251 30.97 -7.36 14.04
CA GLU A 251 31.76 -7.80 15.20
C GLU A 251 32.82 -8.83 14.80
N ALA A 252 32.49 -9.81 13.96
CA ALA A 252 33.48 -10.78 13.47
C ALA A 252 34.57 -10.13 12.61
N HIS A 253 34.23 -9.17 11.75
CA HIS A 253 35.23 -8.45 10.95
C HIS A 253 36.14 -7.58 11.82
N ALA A 254 35.58 -6.88 12.80
CA ALA A 254 36.34 -6.06 13.74
C ALA A 254 37.29 -6.92 14.59
N ASN A 255 36.81 -8.03 15.14
CA ASN A 255 37.60 -8.90 16.00
C ASN A 255 38.64 -9.69 15.19
N LEU A 256 38.34 -10.08 13.95
CA LEU A 256 39.31 -10.66 13.02
C LEU A 256 40.43 -9.68 12.67
N ALA A 257 40.08 -8.43 12.34
CA ALA A 257 41.06 -7.39 12.05
C ALA A 257 41.96 -7.09 13.26
N SER A 258 41.37 -7.02 14.46
CA SER A 258 42.13 -6.87 15.70
C SER A 258 43.04 -8.07 15.97
N ALA A 259 42.57 -9.29 15.76
CA ALA A 259 43.39 -10.49 15.97
C ALA A 259 44.58 -10.58 14.99
N TYR A 260 44.43 -10.07 13.77
CA TYR A 260 45.56 -9.95 12.84
C TYR A 260 46.56 -8.85 13.22
N LYS A 261 46.10 -7.80 13.90
CA LYS A 261 46.97 -6.73 14.41
C LYS A 261 47.79 -7.18 15.62
N ASP A 262 47.21 -8.03 16.46
CA ASP A 262 47.81 -8.54 17.70
C ASP A 262 48.66 -9.82 17.47
N ARG A 263 48.85 -10.23 16.21
CA ARG A 263 49.64 -11.40 15.78
C ARG A 263 51.10 -11.03 15.53
#